data_AF-A0A4S3KGL5-F1
#
_entry.id   AF-A0A4S3KGL5-F1
#
_cell.length_a   1.000
_cell.length_b   1.000
_cell.length_c   1.000
_cell.angle_alpha   90.00
_cell.angle_beta   90.00
_cell.angle_gamma   90.00
#
_symmetry.space_group_name_H-M   'P 1'
#
loop_
_entity.id
_entity.type
_entity.pdbx_description
1 polymer ?
#
loop_
_entity_poly.entity_id
_entity_poly.type
_entity_poly.pdbx_seq_one_letter_code
_entity_poly.pdbx_strand_id
1 'polypeptide(L)'
;MIAAFACLGSVDALAQPPAQSLPQLHKHEALVPVATSSVTHASSATAKQQVALSDAMLHVAAGQPPPPASATTAKPAAALSPVAAQAAQKFHLDPLALSSGAVKAVSGSHAEVVHPDTVAEQARPGAVFVTRTGATATRVALSAPLREALPAGAQTSAVRLGYVVSATVGSERAPVRLAALIANNTGLVLDAARSAWSGGFSVALSNLDDPGDRRTLNTPVNVAVTAAGASDVAPAPLSIADVGQWHAVRVTVPDFPGDSYHVSVSADPQDRGNAIDLPVMKPTIEVIAANPQITGWGIGQTAITLRARGLVTPGGYPVTLRNEHGSLDPTYVKLDAQGVATARLRSDSAGSTSVSVADAGVVSQPATVVFTAPWLFLVAAVAGGLLGAFIRGKGRRRAWYALAIGVASAILMTLAYAVGIDWVSRALPSAHLATSGEAVIFVLGAIAALLGVGVLLPAGGSDKGV
;
A
#
# COMPACT_ATOMS: atom_id res chain seq x y z
N MET A 1 -18.21 -55.86 -29.67
CA MET A 1 -17.01 -55.01 -29.79
C MET A 1 -17.28 -53.78 -28.96
N ILE A 2 -16.77 -53.60 -27.75
CA ILE A 2 -15.41 -53.78 -27.23
C ILE A 2 -15.49 -54.52 -25.87
N ALA A 3 -14.52 -55.41 -25.65
CA ALA A 3 -14.42 -56.26 -24.48
C ALA A 3 -13.46 -55.67 -23.42
N ALA A 4 -13.80 -55.95 -22.16
CA ALA A 4 -12.93 -56.26 -21.01
C ALA A 4 -11.71 -55.36 -20.70
N PHE A 5 -11.63 -54.86 -19.46
CA PHE A 5 -10.95 -55.60 -18.39
C PHE A 5 -11.34 -55.06 -17.01
N ALA A 6 -11.50 -55.99 -16.07
CA ALA A 6 -11.85 -55.80 -14.68
C ALA A 6 -10.62 -56.03 -13.77
N CYS A 7 -10.86 -55.83 -12.46
CA CYS A 7 -10.12 -56.30 -11.28
C CYS A 7 -9.18 -55.26 -10.63
N LEU A 8 -9.05 -55.14 -9.31
CA LEU A 8 -9.82 -55.48 -8.10
C LEU A 8 -8.91 -55.14 -6.91
N GLY A 9 -9.49 -54.70 -5.79
CA GLY A 9 -8.91 -54.79 -4.43
C GLY A 9 -7.95 -53.68 -4.02
N SER A 10 -7.81 -53.32 -2.74
CA SER A 10 -8.49 -53.71 -1.50
C SER A 10 -7.99 -52.78 -0.38
N VAL A 11 -8.89 -52.47 0.55
CA VAL A 11 -8.76 -52.20 2.00
C VAL A 11 -7.44 -51.60 2.54
N ASP A 12 -7.55 -50.47 3.27
CA ASP A 12 -6.96 -50.40 4.62
C ASP A 12 -7.67 -49.36 5.51
N ALA A 13 -7.90 -49.78 6.75
CA ALA A 13 -8.45 -49.03 7.87
C ALA A 13 -7.32 -48.57 8.81
N LEU A 14 -7.67 -47.81 9.87
CA LEU A 14 -6.85 -47.25 10.98
C LEU A 14 -6.40 -45.79 10.72
N ALA A 15 -6.48 -44.81 11.64
CA ALA A 15 -6.81 -44.78 13.06
C ALA A 15 -7.13 -43.33 13.50
N GLN A 16 -8.04 -43.17 14.47
CA GLN A 16 -8.07 -42.07 15.46
C GLN A 16 -6.92 -42.27 16.47
N PRO A 17 -6.35 -41.25 17.17
CA PRO A 17 -7.06 -40.39 18.16
C PRO A 17 -6.38 -39.00 18.40
N PRO A 18 -6.48 -38.32 19.56
CA PRO A 18 -7.64 -37.98 20.40
C PRO A 18 -7.85 -36.46 20.57
N ALA A 19 -9.01 -36.11 21.15
CA ALA A 19 -9.29 -34.82 21.76
C ALA A 19 -8.40 -34.57 23.00
N GLN A 20 -7.94 -33.33 23.16
CA GLN A 20 -7.40 -32.81 24.42
C GLN A 20 -8.23 -31.64 24.91
N SER A 21 -8.61 -31.76 26.17
CA SER A 21 -9.45 -30.87 26.96
C SER A 21 -8.61 -30.00 27.91
N LEU A 22 -9.09 -28.76 28.12
CA LEU A 22 -8.93 -27.89 29.31
C LEU A 22 -7.56 -27.19 29.52
N PRO A 23 -7.49 -26.04 30.25
CA PRO A 23 -8.51 -25.47 31.15
C PRO A 23 -8.82 -23.96 31.01
N GLN A 24 -10.03 -23.60 31.46
CA GLN A 24 -10.33 -22.28 32.01
C GLN A 24 -9.49 -22.02 33.25
N LEU A 25 -8.94 -20.81 33.41
CA LEU A 25 -8.65 -20.29 34.75
C LEU A 25 -8.46 -18.75 34.80
N HIS A 26 -9.18 -18.15 35.74
CA HIS A 26 -9.02 -16.88 36.45
C HIS A 26 -9.40 -15.51 35.84
N LYS A 27 -10.55 -15.06 36.39
CA LYS A 27 -11.00 -13.70 36.72
C LYS A 27 -10.11 -13.06 37.80
N HIS A 28 -9.78 -11.76 37.65
CA HIS A 28 -9.64 -10.68 38.64
C HIS A 28 -9.10 -9.44 37.87
N GLU A 29 -9.93 -8.48 37.46
CA GLU A 29 -10.42 -7.31 38.22
C GLU A 29 -9.32 -6.31 38.63
N ALA A 30 -9.27 -5.15 37.96
CA ALA A 30 -9.15 -3.82 38.57
C ALA A 30 -9.36 -2.71 37.51
N LEU A 31 -10.31 -1.82 37.81
CA LEU A 31 -10.65 -0.59 37.10
C LEU A 31 -9.58 0.51 37.24
N VAL A 32 -9.74 1.59 36.46
CA VAL A 32 -9.63 3.06 36.71
C VAL A 32 -8.90 3.75 35.50
N PRO A 33 -9.21 5.01 35.11
CA PRO A 33 -10.40 5.51 34.42
C PRO A 33 -10.10 6.15 33.04
N VAL A 34 -11.17 6.38 32.27
CA VAL A 34 -11.19 7.12 31.01
C VAL A 34 -11.13 8.63 31.28
N ALA A 35 -10.17 9.33 30.65
CA ALA A 35 -10.16 10.78 30.57
C ALA A 35 -11.05 11.24 29.41
N THR A 36 -12.14 11.92 29.74
CA THR A 36 -13.06 12.59 28.83
C THR A 36 -12.51 13.98 28.46
N SER A 37 -12.27 14.21 27.18
CA SER A 37 -12.02 15.56 26.64
C SER A 37 -13.31 16.07 25.98
N SER A 38 -13.99 16.98 26.68
CA SER A 38 -15.14 17.73 26.19
C SER A 38 -14.71 18.83 25.22
N VAL A 39 -15.32 18.81 24.04
CA VAL A 39 -15.33 19.90 23.06
C VAL A 39 -16.41 20.90 23.47
N THR A 40 -16.08 22.19 23.52
CA THR A 40 -17.06 23.28 23.52
C THR A 40 -16.77 24.27 22.41
N HIS A 41 -17.79 24.45 21.59
CA HIS A 41 -17.98 25.46 20.55
C HIS A 41 -17.78 26.91 21.05
N ALA A 42 -17.28 27.78 20.17
CA ALA A 42 -17.87 29.09 19.95
C ALA A 42 -17.54 29.58 18.53
N SER A 43 -18.54 30.17 17.89
CA SER A 43 -18.64 30.50 16.47
C SER A 43 -18.57 32.02 16.25
N SER A 44 -18.07 32.40 15.06
CA SER A 44 -18.49 33.52 14.17
C SER A 44 -18.41 35.00 14.60
N ALA A 45 -17.69 35.82 13.79
CA ALA A 45 -18.20 36.99 13.01
C ALA A 45 -17.00 37.74 12.35
N THR A 46 -16.82 37.75 11.02
CA THR A 46 -17.36 38.67 9.97
C THR A 46 -16.74 40.09 9.90
N ALA A 47 -15.83 40.25 8.94
CA ALA A 47 -15.63 41.31 7.92
C ALA A 47 -15.53 42.84 8.24
N LYS A 48 -14.65 43.45 7.42
CA LYS A 48 -14.53 44.86 6.98
C LYS A 48 -13.74 45.83 7.85
N GLN A 49 -12.49 46.10 7.44
CA GLN A 49 -12.03 47.49 7.28
C GLN A 49 -10.99 47.63 6.16
N GLN A 50 -11.42 48.36 5.13
CA GLN A 50 -10.67 49.11 4.10
C GLN A 50 -9.58 50.02 4.74
N VAL A 51 -8.58 50.65 4.10
CA VAL A 51 -8.02 50.84 2.74
C VAL A 51 -6.82 51.80 2.91
N ALA A 52 -5.86 51.75 1.96
CA ALA A 52 -4.93 52.83 1.55
C ALA A 52 -3.82 53.29 2.53
N LEU A 53 -2.54 53.19 2.15
CA LEU A 53 -1.77 54.09 1.23
C LEU A 53 -1.48 55.46 1.86
N SER A 54 -0.21 55.68 2.22
CA SER A 54 0.71 56.58 1.49
C SER A 54 1.78 57.20 2.39
N ASP A 55 2.99 57.25 1.85
CA ASP A 55 3.96 58.35 1.95
C ASP A 55 4.14 59.05 3.29
N ALA A 56 5.23 58.67 3.98
CA ALA A 56 6.04 59.62 4.74
C ALA A 56 7.53 59.20 4.66
N MET A 57 8.11 59.61 3.54
CA MET A 57 9.45 60.19 3.39
C MET A 57 10.40 60.30 4.60
N LEU A 58 11.69 60.07 4.27
CA LEU A 58 12.92 60.66 4.81
C LEU A 58 13.42 60.25 6.22
N HIS A 59 14.51 59.47 6.26
CA HIS A 59 15.88 60.03 6.30
C HIS A 59 16.93 58.91 6.26
N VAL A 60 17.73 58.90 5.20
CA VAL A 60 18.98 58.16 5.13
C VAL A 60 20.03 58.96 5.90
N ALA A 61 20.45 58.45 7.06
CA ALA A 61 21.65 58.91 7.76
C ALA A 61 22.79 57.94 7.44
N ALA A 62 23.73 58.40 6.61
CA ALA A 62 25.01 57.75 6.41
C ALA A 62 25.92 58.00 7.63
N GLY A 63 26.58 56.96 8.12
CA GLY A 63 27.76 57.10 8.99
C GLY A 63 27.71 56.34 10.31
N GLN A 64 27.87 55.01 10.26
CA GLN A 64 28.47 54.28 11.38
C GLN A 64 29.18 53.02 10.85
N PRO A 65 30.51 52.90 10.97
CA PRO A 65 31.21 51.68 10.60
C PRO A 65 30.79 50.53 11.53
N PRO A 66 30.63 49.30 11.02
CA PRO A 66 30.31 48.16 11.85
C PRO A 66 31.43 47.90 12.87
N PRO A 67 31.11 47.50 14.12
CA PRO A 67 32.11 47.08 15.08
C PRO A 67 32.92 45.90 14.50
N PRO A 68 34.23 45.81 14.76
CA PRO A 68 35.06 44.77 14.19
C PRO A 68 34.52 43.40 14.61
N ALA A 69 34.33 42.55 13.61
CA ALA A 69 33.97 41.15 13.79
C ALA A 69 34.92 40.53 14.82
N SER A 70 34.35 39.96 15.88
CA SER A 70 35.12 39.10 16.79
C SER A 70 35.77 38.02 15.94
N ALA A 71 37.09 38.07 15.84
CA ALA A 71 37.87 37.07 15.15
C ALA A 71 37.61 35.73 15.83
N THR A 72 36.81 34.88 15.20
CA THR A 72 36.75 33.45 15.51
C THR A 72 38.19 32.98 15.39
N THR A 73 38.83 32.70 16.52
CA THR A 73 40.19 32.20 16.58
C THR A 73 40.14 30.84 15.91
N ALA A 74 40.51 30.80 14.62
CA ALA A 74 40.74 29.55 13.92
C ALA A 74 41.82 28.82 14.71
N LYS A 75 41.41 27.73 15.39
CA LYS A 75 42.33 26.80 16.04
C LYS A 75 43.44 26.50 15.01
N PRO A 76 44.71 26.77 15.32
CA PRO A 76 45.78 26.54 14.36
C PRO A 76 45.69 25.09 13.90
N ALA A 77 45.64 24.88 12.59
CA ALA A 77 45.76 23.56 11.99
C ALA A 77 47.03 22.94 12.58
N ALA A 78 46.86 21.94 13.46
CA ALA A 78 47.98 21.26 14.06
C ALA A 78 48.87 20.78 12.91
N ALA A 79 50.12 21.28 12.86
CA ALA A 79 51.06 20.88 11.84
C ALA A 79 51.15 19.34 11.87
N LEU A 80 50.78 18.71 10.75
CA LEU A 80 50.80 17.26 10.62
C LEU A 80 52.20 16.76 10.94
N SER A 81 52.30 15.77 11.86
CA SER A 81 53.56 15.08 12.11
C SER A 81 54.13 14.55 10.77
N PRO A 82 55.45 14.62 10.52
CA PRO A 82 56.06 14.06 9.32
C PRO A 82 55.69 12.58 9.10
N VAL A 83 55.55 11.83 10.20
CA VAL A 83 55.10 10.43 10.19
C VAL A 83 53.67 10.32 9.68
N ALA A 84 52.77 11.21 10.14
CA ALA A 84 51.39 11.28 9.68
C ALA A 84 51.30 11.60 8.18
N ALA A 85 52.10 12.56 7.71
CA ALA A 85 52.13 12.96 6.30
C ALA A 85 52.63 11.81 5.41
N GLN A 86 53.71 11.13 5.82
CA GLN A 86 54.26 10.00 5.07
C GLN A 86 53.30 8.80 5.05
N ALA A 87 52.66 8.48 6.19
CA ALA A 87 51.66 7.42 6.26
C ALA A 87 50.42 7.75 5.42
N ALA A 88 49.88 8.97 5.54
CA ALA A 88 48.74 9.41 4.75
C ALA A 88 49.04 9.37 3.25
N GLN A 89 50.24 9.79 2.83
CA GLN A 89 50.67 9.71 1.44
C GLN A 89 50.80 8.25 0.97
N LYS A 90 51.43 7.38 1.76
CA LYS A 90 51.62 5.95 1.40
C LYS A 90 50.28 5.21 1.26
N PHE A 91 49.30 5.53 2.10
CA PHE A 91 48.01 4.84 2.16
C PHE A 91 46.86 5.61 1.50
N HIS A 92 47.15 6.71 0.80
CA HIS A 92 46.17 7.59 0.14
C HIS A 92 45.03 8.03 1.09
N LEU A 93 45.39 8.35 2.33
CA LEU A 93 44.46 8.81 3.38
C LEU A 93 44.43 10.34 3.45
N ASP A 94 43.33 10.89 3.95
CA ASP A 94 43.27 12.31 4.30
C ASP A 94 44.09 12.56 5.58
N PRO A 95 45.14 13.38 5.54
CA PRO A 95 45.97 13.65 6.71
C PRO A 95 45.21 14.28 7.89
N LEU A 96 44.19 15.12 7.61
CA LEU A 96 43.36 15.73 8.65
C LEU A 96 42.41 14.70 9.27
N ALA A 97 41.85 13.80 8.47
CA ALA A 97 41.03 12.72 8.98
C ALA A 97 41.85 11.74 9.83
N LEU A 98 43.09 11.46 9.42
CA LEU A 98 44.01 10.61 10.15
C LEU A 98 44.40 11.21 11.50
N SER A 99 44.73 12.50 11.54
CA SER A 99 45.09 13.21 12.78
C SER A 99 43.91 13.47 13.72
N SER A 100 42.68 13.49 13.21
CA SER A 100 41.46 13.61 14.02
C SER A 100 40.87 12.27 14.47
N GLY A 101 41.47 11.14 14.11
CA GLY A 101 40.96 9.80 14.45
C GLY A 101 39.70 9.40 13.68
N ALA A 102 39.42 10.05 12.55
CA ALA A 102 38.28 9.75 11.67
C ALA A 102 38.56 8.62 10.67
N VAL A 103 39.81 8.15 10.59
CA VAL A 103 40.21 6.98 9.81
C VAL A 103 40.12 5.74 10.70
N LYS A 104 39.50 4.69 10.18
CA LYS A 104 39.45 3.37 10.81
C LYS A 104 40.06 2.31 9.90
N ALA A 105 40.75 1.34 10.47
CA ALA A 105 41.16 0.13 9.79
C ALA A 105 40.05 -0.91 10.02
N VAL A 106 39.48 -1.41 8.94
CA VAL A 106 38.40 -2.39 8.95
C VAL A 106 38.94 -3.71 8.42
N SER A 107 38.77 -4.78 9.21
CA SER A 107 39.10 -6.15 8.81
C SER A 107 38.00 -7.09 9.29
N GLY A 108 37.30 -7.72 8.33
CA GLY A 108 36.13 -8.54 8.64
C GLY A 108 35.01 -7.71 9.28
N SER A 109 34.66 -8.05 10.52
CA SER A 109 33.68 -7.35 11.36
C SER A 109 34.30 -6.40 12.39
N HIS A 110 35.62 -6.31 12.45
CA HIS A 110 36.33 -5.46 13.40
C HIS A 110 36.74 -4.14 12.74
N ALA A 111 36.54 -3.04 13.47
CA ALA A 111 37.01 -1.71 13.09
C ALA A 111 37.77 -1.11 14.27
N GLU A 112 38.95 -0.55 13.99
CA GLU A 112 39.77 0.15 14.98
C GLU A 112 40.15 1.54 14.47
N VAL A 113 40.22 2.52 15.38
CA VAL A 113 40.67 3.88 15.02
C VAL A 113 42.16 3.84 14.68
N VAL A 114 42.52 4.51 13.61
CA VAL A 114 43.90 4.55 13.11
C VAL A 114 44.58 5.81 13.64
N HIS A 115 45.75 5.64 14.24
CA HIS A 115 46.59 6.75 14.65
C HIS A 115 47.78 6.89 13.70
N PRO A 116 48.29 8.11 13.49
CA PRO A 116 49.46 8.35 12.62
C PRO A 116 50.66 7.44 12.87
N ASP A 117 50.90 7.08 14.13
CA ASP A 117 52.06 6.30 14.55
C ASP A 117 51.83 4.79 14.36
N THR A 118 50.58 4.34 14.24
CA THR A 118 50.18 2.91 14.17
C THR A 118 49.70 2.49 12.78
N VAL A 119 49.57 3.41 11.81
CA VAL A 119 49.01 3.12 10.47
C VAL A 119 49.69 1.93 9.80
N ALA A 120 51.02 1.85 9.89
CA ALA A 120 51.79 0.77 9.28
C ALA A 120 51.48 -0.60 9.91
N GLU A 121 51.23 -0.64 11.22
CA GLU A 121 50.90 -1.86 11.96
C GLU A 121 49.44 -2.31 11.73
N GLN A 122 48.55 -1.34 11.44
CA GLN A 122 47.13 -1.56 11.17
C GLN A 122 46.84 -1.82 9.69
N ALA A 123 47.79 -1.52 8.79
CA ALA A 123 47.78 -1.89 7.37
C ALA A 123 48.08 -3.39 7.13
N ARG A 124 47.51 -4.27 7.96
CA ARG A 124 47.71 -5.72 7.88
C ARG A 124 47.09 -6.29 6.60
N PRO A 125 47.56 -7.44 6.11
CA PRO A 125 46.86 -8.14 5.03
C PRO A 125 45.38 -8.37 5.40
N GLY A 126 44.46 -8.00 4.52
CA GLY A 126 43.03 -8.11 4.81
C GLY A 126 42.41 -6.90 5.54
N ALA A 127 43.15 -5.82 5.75
CA ALA A 127 42.61 -4.56 6.25
C ALA A 127 42.36 -3.56 5.12
N VAL A 128 41.24 -2.82 5.21
CA VAL A 128 40.96 -1.65 4.38
C VAL A 128 40.80 -0.42 5.28
N PHE A 129 41.18 0.75 4.80
CA PHE A 129 41.00 1.98 5.58
C PHE A 129 39.69 2.66 5.17
N VAL A 130 38.85 2.99 6.14
CA VAL A 130 37.58 3.68 5.92
C VAL A 130 37.65 5.04 6.60
N THR A 131 37.34 6.08 5.84
CA THR A 131 37.32 7.46 6.34
C THR A 131 35.90 8.01 6.20
N ARG A 132 35.29 8.45 7.30
CA ARG A 132 33.99 9.13 7.24
C ARG A 132 34.21 10.57 6.78
N THR A 133 33.69 10.91 5.60
CA THR A 133 33.82 12.23 4.98
C THR A 133 32.58 13.10 5.16
N GLY A 134 31.46 12.54 5.61
CA GLY A 134 30.23 13.29 5.86
C GLY A 134 29.23 12.55 6.74
N ALA A 135 28.30 13.32 7.33
CA ALA A 135 27.19 12.77 8.11
C ALA A 135 26.07 12.21 7.21
N THR A 136 25.87 12.80 6.03
CA THR A 136 24.78 12.49 5.11
C THR A 136 25.28 11.95 3.78
N ALA A 137 24.47 11.11 3.14
CA ALA A 137 24.74 10.67 1.78
C ALA A 137 24.31 11.76 0.77
N THR A 138 25.01 11.84 -0.36
CA THR A 138 24.79 12.88 -1.37
C THR A 138 24.39 12.27 -2.70
N ARG A 139 23.37 12.82 -3.37
CA ARG A 139 23.01 12.39 -4.73
C ARG A 139 24.08 12.87 -5.72
N VAL A 140 24.55 11.97 -6.58
CA VAL A 140 25.57 12.23 -7.59
C VAL A 140 25.15 11.68 -8.95
N ALA A 141 25.61 12.34 -10.01
CA ALA A 141 25.48 11.81 -11.37
C ALA A 141 26.46 10.65 -11.57
N LEU A 142 26.01 9.58 -12.22
CA LEU A 142 26.86 8.43 -12.54
C LEU A 142 27.74 8.71 -13.76
N SER A 143 28.98 8.24 -13.73
CA SER A 143 29.85 8.21 -14.91
C SER A 143 29.29 7.27 -15.98
N ALA A 144 29.66 7.48 -17.26
CA ALA A 144 29.17 6.62 -18.35
C ALA A 144 29.47 5.13 -18.11
N PRO A 145 30.69 4.71 -17.70
CA PRO A 145 30.99 3.30 -17.47
C PRO A 145 30.16 2.66 -16.35
N LEU A 146 29.88 3.41 -15.27
CA LEU A 146 29.03 2.92 -14.18
C LEU A 146 27.55 2.86 -14.58
N ARG A 147 27.13 3.79 -15.44
CA ARG A 147 25.76 3.82 -15.94
C ARG A 147 25.46 2.66 -16.89
N GLU A 148 26.43 2.30 -17.72
CA GLU A 148 26.32 1.14 -18.63
C GLU A 148 26.27 -0.19 -17.87
N ALA A 149 26.89 -0.26 -16.69
CA ALA A 149 26.88 -1.45 -15.84
C ALA A 149 25.62 -1.58 -14.95
N LEU A 150 24.74 -0.56 -14.90
CA LEU A 150 23.55 -0.60 -14.05
C LEU A 150 22.57 -1.69 -14.52
N PRO A 151 21.87 -2.36 -13.58
CA PRO A 151 20.75 -3.21 -13.94
C PRO A 151 19.67 -2.43 -14.71
N ALA A 152 19.02 -3.10 -15.67
CA ALA A 152 17.92 -2.52 -16.42
C ALA A 152 16.81 -2.01 -15.47
N GLY A 153 16.37 -0.77 -15.67
CA GLY A 153 15.34 -0.13 -14.84
C GLY A 153 15.85 0.63 -13.60
N ALA A 154 17.15 0.57 -13.29
CA ALA A 154 17.72 1.37 -12.22
C ALA A 154 17.80 2.86 -12.57
N GLN A 155 17.74 3.74 -11.57
CA GLN A 155 17.84 5.18 -11.80
C GLN A 155 19.23 5.59 -12.31
N THR A 156 19.27 6.60 -13.19
CA THR A 156 20.52 7.14 -13.78
C THR A 156 21.36 7.99 -12.81
N SER A 157 20.88 8.18 -11.59
CA SER A 157 21.58 8.85 -10.49
C SER A 157 21.80 7.89 -9.33
N ALA A 158 22.91 8.05 -8.63
CA ALA A 158 23.23 7.27 -7.43
C ALA A 158 23.33 8.16 -6.20
N VAL A 159 23.23 7.54 -5.04
CA VAL A 159 23.53 8.11 -3.74
C VAL A 159 24.94 7.69 -3.36
N ARG A 160 25.85 8.65 -3.22
CA ARG A 160 27.20 8.42 -2.71
C ARG A 160 27.19 8.48 -1.19
N LEU A 161 27.69 7.42 -0.56
CA LEU A 161 27.85 7.37 0.88
C LEU A 161 28.91 8.36 1.37
N GLY A 162 28.78 8.80 2.62
CA GLY A 162 29.72 9.72 3.28
C GLY A 162 31.02 9.04 3.73
N TYR A 163 31.54 8.12 2.92
CA TYR A 163 32.75 7.35 3.18
C TYR A 163 33.70 7.38 2.00
N VAL A 164 34.99 7.40 2.29
CA VAL A 164 36.06 7.07 1.35
C VAL A 164 36.78 5.85 1.88
N VAL A 165 36.90 4.83 1.04
CA VAL A 165 37.59 3.58 1.35
C VAL A 165 38.91 3.56 0.61
N SER A 166 40.02 3.39 1.32
CA SER A 166 41.34 3.17 0.73
C SER A 166 41.68 1.67 0.79
N ALA A 167 41.84 1.04 -0.37
CA ALA A 167 42.05 -0.40 -0.51
C ALA A 167 43.01 -0.70 -1.66
N THR A 168 43.74 -1.80 -1.59
CA THR A 168 44.69 -2.22 -2.64
C THR A 168 44.01 -3.06 -3.72
N VAL A 169 44.42 -2.87 -4.98
CA VAL A 169 43.90 -3.57 -6.17
C VAL A 169 45.00 -4.41 -6.85
N GLY A 170 44.66 -5.63 -7.27
CA GLY A 170 45.55 -6.51 -8.03
C GLY A 170 46.97 -6.68 -7.46
N SER A 171 47.98 -6.76 -8.33
CA SER A 171 49.39 -6.90 -7.88
C SER A 171 50.02 -5.60 -7.37
N GLU A 172 49.30 -4.48 -7.40
CA GLU A 172 49.81 -3.18 -6.98
C GLU A 172 49.79 -3.06 -5.45
N ARG A 173 50.84 -2.41 -4.91
CA ARG A 173 50.93 -2.07 -3.49
C ARG A 173 50.33 -0.70 -3.16
N ALA A 174 50.08 0.13 -4.16
CA ALA A 174 49.48 1.44 -3.97
C ALA A 174 47.96 1.28 -3.80
N PRO A 175 47.36 1.85 -2.75
CA PRO A 175 45.92 1.78 -2.58
C PRO A 175 45.18 2.75 -3.49
N VAL A 176 43.97 2.38 -3.87
CA VAL A 176 43.03 3.23 -4.60
C VAL A 176 41.98 3.78 -3.65
N ARG A 177 41.47 4.97 -3.98
CA ARG A 177 40.41 5.64 -3.21
C ARG A 177 39.07 5.32 -3.83
N LEU A 178 38.19 4.71 -3.05
CA LEU A 178 36.89 4.23 -3.48
C LEU A 178 35.78 4.97 -2.76
N ALA A 179 34.68 5.21 -3.47
CA ALA A 179 33.42 5.64 -2.88
C ALA A 179 32.35 4.58 -3.11
N ALA A 180 31.57 4.29 -2.07
CA ALA A 180 30.40 3.44 -2.19
C ALA A 180 29.22 4.24 -2.78
N LEU A 181 28.66 3.72 -3.87
CA LEU A 181 27.53 4.28 -4.60
C LEU A 181 26.34 3.35 -4.48
N ILE A 182 25.15 3.93 -4.31
CA ILE A 182 23.89 3.22 -4.19
C ILE A 182 22.94 3.67 -5.28
N ALA A 183 22.42 2.73 -6.06
CA ALA A 183 21.40 3.00 -7.06
C ALA A 183 20.10 2.28 -6.69
N ASN A 184 18.98 3.01 -6.74
CA ASN A 184 17.67 2.40 -6.56
C ASN A 184 17.32 1.58 -7.81
N ASN A 185 16.91 0.32 -7.59
CA ASN A 185 16.43 -0.55 -8.65
C ASN A 185 14.92 -0.32 -8.81
N THR A 186 14.11 -1.14 -8.13
CA THR A 186 12.65 -1.20 -8.31
C THR A 186 11.85 -0.48 -7.20
N GLY A 187 12.51 0.01 -6.14
CA GLY A 187 11.82 0.36 -4.89
C GLY A 187 11.22 -0.88 -4.21
N LEU A 188 10.44 -0.69 -3.15
CA LEU A 188 9.66 -1.75 -2.51
C LEU A 188 8.29 -1.88 -3.18
N VAL A 189 7.96 -3.09 -3.62
CA VAL A 189 6.68 -3.43 -4.27
C VAL A 189 6.00 -4.52 -3.45
N LEU A 190 4.67 -4.47 -3.36
CA LEU A 190 3.88 -5.50 -2.68
C LEU A 190 3.89 -6.82 -3.47
N ASP A 191 4.42 -7.88 -2.86
CA ASP A 191 4.26 -9.27 -3.26
C ASP A 191 3.06 -9.88 -2.52
N ALA A 192 1.96 -10.03 -3.25
CA ALA A 192 0.70 -10.52 -2.71
C ALA A 192 0.78 -11.96 -2.20
N ALA A 193 1.57 -12.82 -2.86
CA ALA A 193 1.69 -14.22 -2.48
C ALA A 193 2.42 -14.38 -1.13
N ARG A 194 3.32 -13.46 -0.82
CA ARG A 194 4.08 -13.44 0.44
C ARG A 194 3.50 -12.50 1.49
N SER A 195 2.49 -11.70 1.12
CA SER A 195 1.96 -10.62 1.96
C SER A 195 3.08 -9.75 2.53
N ALA A 196 4.03 -9.38 1.67
CA ALA A 196 5.24 -8.66 2.06
C ALA A 196 5.67 -7.67 0.96
N TRP A 197 6.31 -6.59 1.38
CA TRP A 197 6.94 -5.59 0.52
C TRP A 197 8.36 -6.02 0.20
N SER A 198 8.64 -6.28 -1.07
CA SER A 198 9.94 -6.75 -1.52
C SER A 198 10.52 -5.83 -2.59
N GLY A 199 11.83 -5.67 -2.57
CA GLY A 199 12.50 -4.80 -3.49
C GLY A 199 13.99 -4.78 -3.24
N GLY A 200 14.66 -3.77 -3.76
CA GLY A 200 16.09 -3.67 -3.56
C GLY A 200 16.75 -2.45 -4.17
N PHE A 201 18.03 -2.36 -3.88
CA PHE A 201 18.95 -1.38 -4.42
C PHE A 201 20.24 -2.09 -4.81
N SER A 202 21.08 -1.42 -5.59
CA SER A 202 22.40 -1.93 -5.95
C SER A 202 23.48 -1.08 -5.31
N VAL A 203 24.57 -1.71 -4.90
CA VAL A 203 25.76 -1.05 -4.36
C VAL A 203 26.95 -1.32 -5.26
N ALA A 204 27.76 -0.31 -5.53
CA ALA A 204 29.02 -0.43 -6.26
C ALA A 204 30.12 0.36 -5.55
N LEU A 205 31.37 -0.05 -5.74
CA LEU A 205 32.54 0.74 -5.36
C LEU A 205 33.08 1.44 -6.60
N SER A 206 33.10 2.78 -6.61
CA SER A 206 33.72 3.55 -7.68
C SER A 206 35.08 4.05 -7.24
N ASN A 207 36.11 3.83 -8.05
CA ASN A 207 37.38 4.54 -7.87
C ASN A 207 37.14 6.05 -8.15
N LEU A 208 37.60 6.88 -7.22
CA LEU A 208 37.44 8.33 -7.25
C LEU A 208 38.39 9.02 -8.22
N ASP A 209 39.56 8.41 -8.44
CA ASP A 209 40.62 8.94 -9.30
C ASP A 209 40.43 8.44 -10.75
N ASP A 210 39.88 7.23 -10.94
CA ASP A 210 39.50 6.67 -12.23
C ASP A 210 38.16 5.91 -12.17
N PRO A 211 37.01 6.55 -12.47
CA PRO A 211 35.69 5.89 -12.44
C PRO A 211 35.52 4.73 -13.45
N GLY A 212 36.43 4.61 -14.41
CA GLY A 212 36.50 3.50 -15.37
C GLY A 212 37.18 2.25 -14.82
N ASP A 213 37.81 2.32 -13.65
CA ASP A 213 38.51 1.19 -13.03
C ASP A 213 37.55 0.01 -12.80
N ARG A 214 38.01 -1.18 -13.19
CA ARG A 214 37.28 -2.46 -13.07
C ARG A 214 38.13 -3.56 -12.42
N ARG A 215 39.25 -3.20 -11.79
CA ARG A 215 40.13 -4.16 -11.14
C ARG A 215 39.47 -4.75 -9.89
N THR A 216 39.90 -5.96 -9.53
CA THR A 216 39.51 -6.63 -8.29
C THR A 216 40.42 -6.19 -7.14
N LEU A 217 39.81 -5.94 -5.98
CA LEU A 217 40.47 -5.63 -4.73
C LEU A 217 41.17 -6.87 -4.16
N ASN A 218 42.34 -6.68 -3.57
CA ASN A 218 43.04 -7.74 -2.85
C ASN A 218 42.32 -8.15 -1.57
N THR A 219 41.48 -7.27 -1.06
CA THR A 219 40.65 -7.49 0.12
C THR A 219 39.26 -6.95 -0.17
N PRO A 220 38.21 -7.80 -0.13
CA PRO A 220 36.84 -7.33 -0.31
C PRO A 220 36.44 -6.31 0.75
N VAL A 221 35.68 -5.30 0.35
CA VAL A 221 35.08 -4.34 1.28
C VAL A 221 33.74 -4.89 1.72
N ASN A 222 33.56 -5.03 3.04
CA ASN A 222 32.28 -5.40 3.63
C ASN A 222 31.42 -4.16 3.82
N VAL A 223 30.24 -4.17 3.23
CA VAL A 223 29.20 -3.16 3.39
C VAL A 223 28.09 -3.74 4.27
N ALA A 224 27.91 -3.13 5.44
CA ALA A 224 26.82 -3.45 6.35
C ALA A 224 25.54 -2.78 5.87
N VAL A 225 24.45 -3.55 5.81
CA VAL A 225 23.10 -3.08 5.48
C VAL A 225 22.19 -3.39 6.65
N THR A 226 21.58 -2.37 7.23
CA THR A 226 20.63 -2.51 8.34
C THR A 226 19.29 -1.94 7.93
N ALA A 227 18.23 -2.74 8.06
CA ALA A 227 16.87 -2.36 7.68
C ALA A 227 15.91 -2.73 8.81
N ALA A 228 15.52 -1.76 9.63
CA ALA A 228 14.71 -2.00 10.82
C ALA A 228 13.29 -2.46 10.45
N GLY A 229 12.88 -3.63 10.97
CA GLY A 229 11.59 -4.22 10.64
C GLY A 229 11.58 -5.08 9.37
N ALA A 230 12.69 -5.18 8.64
CA ALA A 230 12.83 -6.14 7.55
C ALA A 230 12.86 -7.58 8.11
N SER A 231 12.15 -8.48 7.45
CA SER A 231 12.22 -9.92 7.74
C SER A 231 13.42 -10.58 7.08
N ASP A 232 13.92 -10.01 5.98
CA ASP A 232 15.07 -10.51 5.23
C ASP A 232 15.84 -9.38 4.53
N VAL A 233 17.17 -9.47 4.55
CA VAL A 233 18.10 -8.61 3.81
C VAL A 233 19.18 -9.52 3.21
N ALA A 234 19.27 -9.55 1.89
CA ALA A 234 20.16 -10.49 1.19
C ALA A 234 20.92 -9.80 0.04
N PRO A 235 22.25 -9.93 -0.06
CA PRO A 235 23.13 -10.61 0.89
C PRO A 235 23.36 -9.78 2.17
N ALA A 236 23.64 -10.45 3.29
CA ALA A 236 24.04 -9.82 4.55
C ALA A 236 25.16 -10.65 5.23
N PRO A 237 26.39 -10.13 5.39
CA PRO A 237 26.88 -8.83 4.88
C PRO A 237 27.07 -8.83 3.35
N LEU A 238 27.12 -7.64 2.75
CA LEU A 238 27.49 -7.48 1.35
C LEU A 238 29.01 -7.37 1.23
N SER A 239 29.65 -8.33 0.57
CA SER A 239 31.11 -8.31 0.32
C SER A 239 31.39 -7.96 -1.13
N ILE A 240 32.11 -6.85 -1.37
CA ILE A 240 32.42 -6.34 -2.72
C ILE A 240 33.93 -6.39 -2.95
N ALA A 241 34.35 -7.20 -3.93
CA ALA A 241 35.74 -7.26 -4.37
C ALA A 241 35.97 -6.55 -5.70
N ASP A 242 34.95 -6.42 -6.56
CA ASP A 242 35.13 -5.92 -7.91
C ASP A 242 34.76 -4.43 -8.00
N VAL A 243 35.74 -3.60 -8.36
CA VAL A 243 35.52 -2.16 -8.52
C VAL A 243 34.64 -1.92 -9.76
N GLY A 244 33.70 -1.00 -9.64
CA GLY A 244 32.84 -0.57 -10.73
C GLY A 244 31.72 -1.54 -11.13
N GLN A 245 31.55 -2.65 -10.40
CA GLN A 245 30.47 -3.59 -10.58
C GLN A 245 29.33 -3.35 -9.58
N TRP A 246 28.09 -3.54 -10.02
CA TRP A 246 26.89 -3.36 -9.19
C TRP A 246 26.47 -4.69 -8.56
N HIS A 247 26.28 -4.68 -7.24
CA HIS A 247 25.79 -5.82 -6.47
C HIS A 247 24.40 -5.52 -5.95
N ALA A 248 23.42 -6.36 -6.30
CA ALA A 248 22.05 -6.20 -5.85
C ALA A 248 21.89 -6.61 -4.38
N VAL A 249 21.16 -5.79 -3.62
CA VAL A 249 20.71 -6.06 -2.26
C VAL A 249 19.20 -6.09 -2.26
N ARG A 250 18.62 -7.22 -1.85
CA ARG A 250 17.20 -7.42 -1.66
C ARG A 250 16.82 -7.09 -0.23
N VAL A 251 15.69 -6.41 -0.07
CA VAL A 251 15.06 -6.12 1.22
C VAL A 251 13.62 -6.60 1.16
N THR A 252 13.20 -7.33 2.20
CA THR A 252 11.82 -7.80 2.38
C THR A 252 11.29 -7.28 3.72
N VAL A 253 10.12 -6.64 3.70
CA VAL A 253 9.45 -6.05 4.86
C VAL A 253 8.04 -6.65 4.95
N PRO A 254 7.65 -7.27 6.07
CA PRO A 254 6.34 -7.93 6.19
C PRO A 254 5.18 -6.93 6.19
N ASP A 255 5.30 -5.83 6.94
CA ASP A 255 4.22 -4.85 7.10
C ASP A 255 4.37 -3.66 6.15
N PHE A 256 3.29 -2.92 5.93
CA PHE A 256 3.30 -1.70 5.12
C PHE A 256 4.24 -0.64 5.75
N PRO A 257 5.34 -0.26 5.08
CA PRO A 257 6.37 0.59 5.68
C PRO A 257 6.08 2.10 5.61
N GLY A 258 4.97 2.52 5.00
CA GLY A 258 4.70 3.93 4.67
C GLY A 258 5.08 4.26 3.21
N ASP A 259 5.26 5.55 2.91
CA ASP A 259 5.57 6.01 1.54
C ASP A 259 7.06 5.86 1.17
N SER A 260 7.94 5.78 2.17
CA SER A 260 9.36 5.51 2.02
C SER A 260 9.85 4.60 3.13
N TYR A 261 10.82 3.75 2.83
CA TYR A 261 11.44 2.85 3.80
C TYR A 261 12.92 3.15 3.97
N HIS A 262 13.33 3.39 5.22
CA HIS A 262 14.69 3.78 5.56
C HIS A 262 15.60 2.55 5.69
N VAL A 263 16.70 2.54 4.95
CA VAL A 263 17.76 1.54 5.08
C VAL A 263 19.06 2.25 5.44
N SER A 264 19.78 1.74 6.42
CA SER A 264 21.11 2.24 6.78
C SER A 264 22.18 1.41 6.09
N VAL A 265 23.12 2.08 5.41
CA VAL A 265 24.24 1.43 4.72
C VAL A 265 25.57 2.01 5.21
N SER A 266 26.50 1.14 5.58
CA SER A 266 27.79 1.52 6.14
C SER A 266 28.94 0.70 5.56
N ALA A 267 30.08 1.35 5.28
CA ALA A 267 31.35 0.65 5.00
C ALA A 267 32.15 0.34 6.29
N ASP A 268 31.68 0.85 7.45
CA ASP A 268 32.22 0.53 8.77
C ASP A 268 31.15 -0.25 9.56
N PRO A 269 31.43 -1.51 9.96
CA PRO A 269 30.45 -2.34 10.67
C PRO A 269 30.07 -1.80 12.06
N GLN A 270 30.85 -0.89 12.65
CA GLN A 270 30.56 -0.26 13.93
C GLN A 270 29.86 1.10 13.81
N ASP A 271 29.72 1.63 12.60
CA ASP A 271 29.03 2.88 12.34
C ASP A 271 27.56 2.66 12.00
N ARG A 272 26.70 3.62 12.37
CA ARG A 272 25.27 3.61 12.01
C ARG A 272 25.02 3.71 10.51
N GLY A 273 26.02 4.13 9.73
CA GLY A 273 25.93 4.28 8.28
C GLY A 273 25.26 5.58 7.85
N ASN A 274 24.96 5.68 6.55
CA ASN A 274 24.05 6.69 6.03
C ASN A 274 22.69 6.06 5.76
N ALA A 275 21.63 6.78 6.12
CA ALA A 275 20.27 6.41 5.75
C ALA A 275 20.04 6.69 4.26
N ILE A 276 19.41 5.73 3.59
CA ILE A 276 18.85 5.85 2.25
C ILE A 276 17.36 5.56 2.30
N ASP A 277 16.61 6.24 1.43
CA ASP A 277 15.18 6.08 1.34
C ASP A 277 14.84 5.23 0.11
N LEU A 278 14.32 4.04 0.36
CA LEU A 278 13.74 3.21 -0.69
C LEU A 278 12.30 3.66 -0.91
N PRO A 279 11.93 4.04 -2.14
CA PRO A 279 10.56 4.45 -2.42
C PRO A 279 9.64 3.23 -2.38
N VAL A 280 8.43 3.40 -1.83
CA VAL A 280 7.43 2.34 -1.73
C VAL A 280 6.40 2.53 -2.84
N MET A 281 6.36 1.58 -3.77
CA MET A 281 5.49 1.63 -4.94
C MET A 281 4.16 0.98 -4.60
N LYS A 282 3.18 1.81 -4.22
CA LYS A 282 1.82 1.34 -3.94
C LYS A 282 1.16 0.86 -5.23
N PRO A 283 0.64 -0.38 -5.29
CA PRO A 283 -0.16 -0.82 -6.41
C PRO A 283 -1.51 -0.09 -6.44
N THR A 284 -2.12 -0.04 -7.62
CA THR A 284 -3.44 0.60 -7.80
C THR A 284 -4.50 -0.48 -7.97
N ILE A 285 -5.62 -0.35 -7.25
CA ILE A 285 -6.81 -1.16 -7.47
C ILE A 285 -7.92 -0.25 -8.02
N GLU A 286 -8.29 -0.53 -9.26
CA GLU A 286 -9.38 0.13 -9.97
C GLU A 286 -10.69 -0.58 -9.67
N VAL A 287 -11.68 0.17 -9.19
CA VAL A 287 -13.04 -0.30 -8.99
C VAL A 287 -13.88 0.11 -10.20
N ILE A 288 -14.60 -0.83 -10.80
CA ILE A 288 -15.41 -0.60 -12.00
C ILE A 288 -16.81 -1.11 -11.74
N ALA A 289 -17.82 -0.24 -11.88
CA ALA A 289 -19.22 -0.65 -11.85
C ALA A 289 -19.70 -0.98 -13.26
N ALA A 290 -20.28 -2.18 -13.47
CA ALA A 290 -20.80 -2.61 -14.76
C ALA A 290 -21.93 -1.70 -15.25
N ASN A 291 -22.80 -1.29 -14.32
CA ASN A 291 -23.79 -0.24 -14.53
C ASN A 291 -23.66 0.83 -13.43
N PRO A 292 -23.28 2.08 -13.76
CA PRO A 292 -23.14 3.16 -12.79
C PRO A 292 -24.48 3.77 -12.35
N GLN A 293 -25.61 3.38 -12.97
CA GLN A 293 -26.94 3.84 -12.59
C GLN A 293 -27.89 2.65 -12.42
N ILE A 294 -28.34 2.41 -11.19
CA ILE A 294 -29.27 1.33 -10.86
C ILE A 294 -30.48 1.85 -10.10
N THR A 295 -31.56 1.09 -10.12
CA THR A 295 -32.75 1.41 -9.33
C THR A 295 -32.47 1.33 -7.83
N GLY A 296 -32.96 2.31 -7.07
CA GLY A 296 -32.82 2.41 -5.62
C GLY A 296 -33.74 1.46 -4.83
N TRP A 297 -33.73 1.66 -3.50
CA TRP A 297 -34.65 1.00 -2.54
C TRP A 297 -34.61 -0.52 -2.53
N GLY A 298 -33.43 -1.13 -2.68
CA GLY A 298 -33.33 -2.59 -2.62
C GLY A 298 -33.67 -3.30 -3.91
N ILE A 299 -33.97 -2.59 -5.01
CA ILE A 299 -34.43 -3.22 -6.26
C ILE A 299 -33.27 -3.48 -7.21
N GLY A 300 -32.44 -2.46 -7.44
CA GLY A 300 -31.34 -2.52 -8.40
C GLY A 300 -30.10 -3.21 -7.86
N GLN A 301 -29.40 -3.90 -8.75
CA GLN A 301 -28.09 -4.51 -8.49
C GLN A 301 -27.13 -4.20 -9.64
N THR A 302 -25.85 -4.04 -9.32
CA THR A 302 -24.77 -3.90 -10.31
C THR A 302 -23.59 -4.76 -9.91
N ALA A 303 -22.89 -5.30 -10.91
CA ALA A 303 -21.62 -6.00 -10.68
C ALA A 303 -20.50 -4.97 -10.49
N ILE A 304 -19.68 -5.18 -9.47
CA ILE A 304 -18.46 -4.43 -9.20
C ILE A 304 -17.29 -5.32 -9.58
N THR A 305 -16.47 -4.87 -10.51
CA THR A 305 -15.23 -5.55 -10.92
C THR A 305 -14.04 -4.77 -10.36
N LEU A 306 -13.12 -5.47 -9.73
CA LEU A 306 -11.85 -4.95 -9.27
C LEU A 306 -10.76 -5.32 -10.25
N ARG A 307 -9.84 -4.40 -10.52
CA ARG A 307 -8.65 -4.65 -11.34
C ARG A 307 -7.42 -4.09 -10.68
N ALA A 308 -6.50 -4.96 -10.28
CA ALA A 308 -5.22 -4.60 -9.71
C ALA A 308 -4.17 -4.31 -10.79
N ARG A 309 -3.30 -3.34 -10.52
CA ARG A 309 -2.10 -3.03 -11.31
C ARG A 309 -0.92 -2.79 -10.38
N GLY A 310 0.24 -3.32 -10.74
CA GLY A 310 1.48 -3.14 -9.96
C GLY A 310 1.66 -4.09 -8.77
N LEU A 311 0.75 -5.05 -8.56
CA LEU A 311 0.99 -6.15 -7.61
C LEU A 311 1.87 -7.22 -8.25
N VAL A 312 2.86 -7.70 -7.50
CA VAL A 312 3.60 -8.91 -7.85
C VAL A 312 2.76 -10.11 -7.40
N THR A 313 2.50 -11.04 -8.32
CA THR A 313 1.73 -12.27 -8.05
C THR A 313 0.36 -12.01 -7.42
N PRO A 314 -0.58 -11.36 -8.12
CA PRO A 314 -1.81 -10.84 -7.51
C PRO A 314 -2.78 -11.94 -7.00
N GLY A 315 -2.61 -13.19 -7.45
CA GLY A 315 -3.48 -14.30 -7.09
C GLY A 315 -3.58 -14.53 -5.58
N GLY A 316 -4.80 -14.56 -5.07
CA GLY A 316 -5.10 -14.79 -3.66
C GLY A 316 -5.01 -13.55 -2.77
N TYR A 317 -4.60 -12.39 -3.32
CA TYR A 317 -4.51 -11.15 -2.54
C TYR A 317 -5.88 -10.75 -1.96
N PRO A 318 -5.99 -10.57 -0.65
CA PRO A 318 -7.25 -10.19 -0.02
C PRO A 318 -7.55 -8.71 -0.21
N VAL A 319 -8.77 -8.39 -0.61
CA VAL A 319 -9.25 -7.03 -0.80
C VAL A 319 -10.55 -6.86 -0.04
N THR A 320 -10.61 -5.83 0.80
CA THR A 320 -11.84 -5.44 1.51
C THR A 320 -12.45 -4.25 0.83
N LEU A 321 -13.70 -4.39 0.39
CA LEU A 321 -14.46 -3.31 -0.22
C LEU A 321 -15.23 -2.53 0.85
N ARG A 322 -15.43 -1.24 0.58
CA ARG A 322 -16.20 -0.34 1.43
C ARG A 322 -17.08 0.57 0.58
N ASN A 323 -18.30 0.80 1.06
CA ASN A 323 -19.29 1.69 0.48
C ASN A 323 -20.06 2.42 1.60
N GLU A 324 -20.65 3.56 1.28
CA GLU A 324 -21.44 4.35 2.24
C GLU A 324 -22.91 3.92 2.27
N HIS A 325 -23.47 3.64 1.08
CA HIS A 325 -24.84 3.17 0.88
C HIS A 325 -24.89 1.92 0.02
N GLY A 326 -25.88 1.06 0.26
CA GLY A 326 -26.07 -0.23 -0.37
C GLY A 326 -25.40 -1.36 0.39
N SER A 327 -25.62 -2.59 -0.07
CA SER A 327 -24.96 -3.80 0.47
C SER A 327 -24.04 -4.42 -0.57
N LEU A 328 -22.80 -4.69 -0.20
CA LEU A 328 -21.82 -5.41 -1.01
C LEU A 328 -21.82 -6.90 -0.65
N ASP A 329 -21.93 -7.76 -1.66
CA ASP A 329 -21.87 -9.21 -1.51
C ASP A 329 -20.92 -9.85 -2.56
N PRO A 330 -19.78 -10.42 -2.15
CA PRO A 330 -19.18 -10.34 -0.82
C PRO A 330 -18.45 -9.00 -0.60
N THR A 331 -18.29 -8.58 0.66
CA THR A 331 -17.46 -7.40 1.03
C THR A 331 -15.96 -7.70 0.97
N TYR A 332 -15.58 -8.95 1.22
CA TYR A 332 -14.22 -9.43 1.18
C TYR A 332 -14.04 -10.35 -0.03
N VAL A 333 -13.11 -9.99 -0.92
CA VAL A 333 -12.81 -10.75 -2.13
C VAL A 333 -11.33 -11.06 -2.21
N LYS A 334 -11.00 -12.17 -2.88
CA LYS A 334 -9.62 -12.48 -3.27
C LYS A 334 -9.46 -12.23 -4.75
N LEU A 335 -8.35 -11.59 -5.13
CA LEU A 335 -8.00 -11.43 -6.54
C LEU A 335 -7.63 -12.79 -7.16
N ASP A 336 -7.96 -12.97 -8.43
CA ASP A 336 -7.49 -14.09 -9.23
C ASP A 336 -6.04 -13.87 -9.71
N ALA A 337 -5.49 -14.82 -10.47
CA ALA A 337 -4.12 -14.76 -10.99
C ALA A 337 -3.90 -13.56 -11.94
N GLN A 338 -4.96 -13.01 -12.52
CA GLN A 338 -4.96 -11.84 -13.40
C GLN A 338 -5.14 -10.53 -12.62
N GLY A 339 -5.31 -10.59 -11.30
CA GLY A 339 -5.55 -9.42 -10.47
C GLY A 339 -6.98 -8.90 -10.56
N VAL A 340 -7.94 -9.76 -10.90
CA VAL A 340 -9.36 -9.41 -11.04
C VAL A 340 -10.17 -10.08 -9.93
N ALA A 341 -11.18 -9.38 -9.43
CA ALA A 341 -12.21 -9.94 -8.57
C ALA A 341 -13.56 -9.31 -8.88
N THR A 342 -14.64 -9.97 -8.48
CA THR A 342 -16.00 -9.45 -8.66
C THR A 342 -16.79 -9.52 -7.37
N ALA A 343 -17.62 -8.51 -7.16
CA ALA A 343 -18.62 -8.43 -6.10
C ALA A 343 -19.93 -7.88 -6.67
N ARG A 344 -21.01 -7.92 -5.88
CA ARG A 344 -22.29 -7.32 -6.25
C ARG A 344 -22.65 -6.21 -5.30
N LEU A 345 -23.10 -5.09 -5.84
CA LEU A 345 -23.68 -3.99 -5.07
C LEU A 345 -25.19 -4.00 -5.27
N ARG A 346 -25.95 -4.10 -4.17
CA ARG A 346 -27.40 -3.91 -4.15
C ARG A 346 -27.70 -2.55 -3.54
N SER A 347 -28.60 -1.78 -4.15
CA SER A 347 -29.04 -0.51 -3.58
C SER A 347 -29.83 -0.73 -2.29
N ASP A 348 -29.86 0.26 -1.40
CA ASP A 348 -30.68 0.27 -0.17
C ASP A 348 -31.58 1.52 -0.07
N SER A 349 -31.21 2.56 -0.80
CA SER A 349 -31.76 3.92 -0.72
C SER A 349 -31.82 4.53 -2.12
N ALA A 350 -32.21 5.80 -2.21
CA ALA A 350 -32.02 6.63 -3.39
C ALA A 350 -30.92 7.64 -3.10
N GLY A 351 -30.04 7.92 -4.07
CA GLY A 351 -28.86 8.77 -3.87
C GLY A 351 -27.66 8.27 -4.66
N SER A 352 -26.45 8.51 -4.16
CA SER A 352 -25.22 7.98 -4.75
C SER A 352 -24.36 7.32 -3.68
N THR A 353 -23.60 6.30 -4.07
CA THR A 353 -22.61 5.65 -3.21
C THR A 353 -21.26 5.59 -3.92
N SER A 354 -20.17 5.70 -3.16
CA SER A 354 -18.82 5.47 -3.66
C SER A 354 -18.32 4.11 -3.16
N VAL A 355 -17.91 3.24 -4.08
CA VAL A 355 -17.30 1.94 -3.77
C VAL A 355 -15.79 2.08 -3.88
N SER A 356 -15.07 1.74 -2.82
CA SER A 356 -13.62 1.87 -2.68
C SER A 356 -13.00 0.64 -2.00
N VAL A 357 -11.68 0.53 -2.06
CA VAL A 357 -10.91 -0.47 -1.31
C VAL A 357 -10.43 0.11 0.02
N ALA A 358 -10.58 -0.66 1.09
CA ALA A 358 -10.14 -0.30 2.45
C ALA A 358 -8.80 -0.96 2.79
N ASP A 359 -7.71 -0.47 2.20
CA ASP A 359 -6.35 -0.97 2.43
C ASP A 359 -5.32 0.16 2.32
N ALA A 360 -4.47 0.32 3.34
CA ALA A 360 -3.47 1.39 3.42
C ALA A 360 -2.28 1.17 2.46
N GLY A 361 -2.04 -0.09 2.08
CA GLY A 361 -0.96 -0.49 1.20
C GLY A 361 -1.24 -0.26 -0.29
N VAL A 362 -2.45 0.16 -0.67
CA VAL A 362 -2.85 0.28 -2.07
C VAL A 362 -3.46 1.65 -2.36
N VAL A 363 -3.38 2.08 -3.62
CA VAL A 363 -4.10 3.25 -4.11
C VAL A 363 -5.45 2.76 -4.66
N SER A 364 -6.54 3.13 -3.99
CA SER A 364 -7.90 2.85 -4.45
C SER A 364 -8.35 3.89 -5.47
N GLN A 365 -8.80 3.45 -6.65
CA GLN A 365 -9.56 4.29 -7.59
C GLN A 365 -11.05 3.94 -7.48
N PRO A 366 -11.85 4.76 -6.77
CA PRO A 366 -13.23 4.41 -6.44
C PRO A 366 -14.18 4.53 -7.64
N ALA A 367 -15.26 3.77 -7.61
CA ALA A 367 -16.38 3.88 -8.54
C ALA A 367 -17.58 4.54 -7.87
N THR A 368 -18.24 5.48 -8.57
CA THR A 368 -19.50 6.07 -8.10
C THR A 368 -20.68 5.38 -8.78
N VAL A 369 -21.67 4.96 -7.97
CA VAL A 369 -22.92 4.37 -8.45
C VAL A 369 -24.08 5.22 -7.95
N VAL A 370 -25.01 5.54 -8.85
CA VAL A 370 -26.23 6.31 -8.55
C VAL A 370 -27.42 5.37 -8.43
N PHE A 371 -28.14 5.50 -7.32
CA PHE A 371 -29.38 4.80 -7.00
C PHE A 371 -30.56 5.69 -7.34
N THR A 372 -31.23 5.42 -8.47
CA THR A 372 -32.36 6.20 -8.94
C THR A 372 -33.65 5.80 -8.24
N ALA A 373 -34.36 6.77 -7.67
CA ALA A 373 -35.65 6.50 -7.05
C ALA A 373 -36.66 5.97 -8.10
N PRO A 374 -37.29 4.82 -7.87
CA PRO A 374 -38.23 4.19 -8.81
C PRO A 374 -39.62 4.87 -8.79
N TRP A 375 -39.68 6.18 -9.02
CA TRP A 375 -40.93 6.94 -9.00
C TRP A 375 -41.93 6.45 -10.04
N LEU A 376 -41.48 6.17 -11.26
CA LEU A 376 -42.32 5.66 -12.33
C LEU A 376 -42.94 4.30 -11.97
N PHE A 377 -42.13 3.41 -11.39
CA PHE A 377 -42.60 2.13 -10.86
C PHE A 377 -43.66 2.32 -9.77
N LEU A 378 -43.49 3.29 -8.86
CA LEU A 378 -44.47 3.55 -7.80
C LEU A 378 -45.78 4.12 -8.36
N VAL A 379 -45.70 5.04 -9.33
CA VAL A 379 -46.87 5.60 -10.02
C VAL A 379 -47.60 4.51 -10.80
N ALA A 380 -46.87 3.65 -11.53
CA ALA A 380 -47.45 2.54 -12.27
C ALA A 380 -48.14 1.52 -11.35
N ALA A 381 -47.52 1.17 -10.22
CA ALA A 381 -48.11 0.27 -9.23
C ALA A 381 -49.43 0.84 -8.65
N VAL A 382 -49.44 2.13 -8.30
CA VAL A 382 -50.64 2.83 -7.80
C VAL A 382 -51.73 2.88 -8.88
N ALA A 383 -51.38 3.27 -10.11
CA ALA A 383 -52.33 3.33 -11.22
C ALA A 383 -52.93 1.96 -11.55
N GLY A 384 -52.12 0.90 -11.58
CA GLY A 384 -52.59 -0.48 -11.79
C GLY A 384 -53.52 -0.96 -10.68
N GLY A 385 -53.18 -0.67 -9.42
CA GLY A 385 -54.03 -0.97 -8.26
C GLY A 385 -55.38 -0.23 -8.30
N LEU A 386 -55.37 1.05 -8.66
CA LEU A 386 -56.59 1.86 -8.83
C LEU A 386 -57.47 1.33 -9.97
N LEU A 387 -56.88 1.00 -11.11
CA LEU A 387 -57.61 0.45 -12.26
C LEU A 387 -58.23 -0.91 -11.93
N GLY A 388 -57.48 -1.81 -11.30
CA GLY A 388 -57.99 -3.11 -10.87
C GLY A 388 -59.14 -2.98 -9.85
N ALA A 389 -59.03 -2.06 -8.89
CA ALA A 389 -60.09 -1.75 -7.93
C ALA A 389 -61.35 -1.16 -8.62
N PHE A 390 -61.16 -0.28 -9.62
CA PHE A 390 -62.26 0.29 -10.39
C PHE A 390 -63.04 -0.77 -11.18
N ILE A 391 -62.33 -1.69 -11.85
CA ILE A 391 -62.96 -2.80 -12.60
C ILE A 391 -63.74 -3.72 -11.66
N ARG A 392 -63.19 -4.03 -10.48
CA ARG A 392 -63.86 -4.87 -9.47
C ARG A 392 -65.05 -4.17 -8.78
N GLY A 393 -65.00 -2.85 -8.66
CA GLY A 393 -65.93 -2.03 -7.90
C GLY A 393 -67.30 -1.76 -8.54
N LYS A 394 -67.69 -2.46 -9.60
CA LYS A 394 -68.91 -2.18 -10.38
C LYS A 394 -70.25 -2.43 -9.64
N GLY A 395 -70.23 -2.68 -8.33
CA GLY A 395 -71.45 -2.81 -7.51
C GLY A 395 -71.25 -2.54 -6.01
N ARG A 396 -72.06 -1.60 -5.49
CA ARG A 396 -72.38 -1.28 -4.07
C ARG A 396 -71.39 -0.45 -3.22
N ARG A 397 -71.90 0.69 -2.74
CA ARG A 397 -71.75 1.47 -1.46
C ARG A 397 -70.47 1.40 -0.58
N ARG A 398 -69.41 0.68 -0.94
CA ARG A 398 -68.14 0.56 -0.19
C ARG A 398 -66.90 0.70 -1.09
N ALA A 399 -67.01 1.53 -2.13
CA ALA A 399 -65.93 1.76 -3.09
C ALA A 399 -64.63 2.24 -2.43
N TRP A 400 -64.71 3.02 -1.36
CA TRP A 400 -63.54 3.50 -0.62
C TRP A 400 -62.81 2.38 0.14
N TYR A 401 -63.52 1.38 0.68
CA TYR A 401 -62.90 0.19 1.28
C TYR A 401 -62.21 -0.68 0.22
N ALA A 402 -62.82 -0.84 -0.95
CA ALA A 402 -62.21 -1.57 -2.06
C ALA A 402 -60.95 -0.86 -2.56
N LEU A 403 -60.95 0.47 -2.60
CA LEU A 403 -59.78 1.28 -2.96
C LEU A 403 -58.68 1.17 -1.90
N ALA A 404 -59.01 1.24 -0.61
CA ALA A 404 -58.05 1.07 0.48
C ALA A 404 -57.40 -0.33 0.47
N ILE A 405 -58.19 -1.38 0.22
CA ILE A 405 -57.68 -2.76 0.08
C ILE A 405 -56.80 -2.90 -1.16
N GLY A 406 -57.18 -2.31 -2.29
CA GLY A 406 -56.40 -2.32 -3.52
C GLY A 406 -55.03 -1.65 -3.33
N VAL A 407 -55.02 -0.43 -2.77
CA VAL A 407 -53.79 0.32 -2.46
C VAL A 407 -52.93 -0.44 -1.45
N ALA A 408 -53.52 -0.95 -0.36
CA ALA A 408 -52.78 -1.73 0.63
C ALA A 408 -52.17 -3.01 0.03
N SER A 409 -52.91 -3.71 -0.85
CA SER A 409 -52.42 -4.92 -1.52
C SER A 409 -51.28 -4.63 -2.50
N ALA A 410 -51.35 -3.51 -3.23
CA ALA A 410 -50.29 -3.06 -4.13
C ALA A 410 -49.02 -2.70 -3.33
N ILE A 411 -49.16 -1.93 -2.24
CA ILE A 411 -48.04 -1.60 -1.34
C ILE A 411 -47.42 -2.87 -0.76
N LEU A 412 -48.23 -3.83 -0.31
CA LEU A 412 -47.75 -5.07 0.30
C LEU A 412 -47.02 -5.97 -0.71
N MET A 413 -47.50 -6.03 -1.96
CA MET A 413 -46.79 -6.72 -3.05
C MET A 413 -45.49 -6.02 -3.44
N THR A 414 -45.48 -4.69 -3.51
CA THR A 414 -44.25 -3.92 -3.75
C THR A 414 -43.22 -4.14 -2.65
N LEU A 415 -43.65 -4.12 -1.38
CA LEU A 415 -42.79 -4.42 -0.23
C LEU A 415 -42.27 -5.87 -0.28
N ALA A 416 -43.12 -6.84 -0.60
CA ALA A 416 -42.71 -8.24 -0.75
C ALA A 416 -41.66 -8.44 -1.86
N TYR A 417 -41.80 -7.73 -2.98
CA TYR A 417 -40.80 -7.74 -4.06
C TYR A 417 -39.49 -7.06 -3.64
N ALA A 418 -39.56 -5.91 -2.95
CA ALA A 418 -38.38 -5.19 -2.45
C ALA A 418 -37.57 -6.01 -1.42
N VAL A 419 -38.26 -6.79 -0.57
CA VAL A 419 -37.66 -7.73 0.39
C VAL A 419 -37.07 -8.97 -0.31
N GLY A 420 -37.22 -9.10 -1.63
CA GLY A 420 -36.61 -10.17 -2.42
C GLY A 420 -37.40 -11.48 -2.40
N ILE A 421 -38.69 -11.43 -2.08
CA ILE A 421 -39.52 -12.63 -2.17
C ILE A 421 -39.85 -12.88 -3.65
N ASP A 422 -39.23 -13.91 -4.20
CA ASP A 422 -39.19 -14.21 -5.64
C ASP A 422 -40.45 -14.96 -6.12
N TRP A 423 -41.62 -14.31 -6.02
CA TRP A 423 -42.89 -14.85 -6.52
C TRP A 423 -43.02 -14.68 -8.05
N VAL A 424 -42.37 -13.66 -8.61
CA VAL A 424 -42.48 -13.27 -10.02
C VAL A 424 -41.76 -14.27 -10.94
N SER A 425 -40.61 -14.81 -10.52
CA SER A 425 -39.90 -15.85 -11.28
C SER A 425 -40.67 -17.18 -11.35
N ARG A 426 -41.58 -17.43 -10.40
CA ARG A 426 -42.42 -18.64 -10.37
C ARG A 426 -43.71 -18.49 -11.17
N ALA A 427 -44.25 -17.27 -11.29
CA ALA A 427 -45.50 -17.02 -12.00
C ALA A 427 -45.32 -16.77 -13.51
N LEU A 428 -44.13 -16.36 -13.96
CA LEU A 428 -43.86 -16.04 -15.37
C LEU A 428 -42.54 -16.66 -15.85
N PRO A 429 -42.54 -17.55 -16.85
CA PRO A 429 -41.31 -18.15 -17.36
C PRO A 429 -40.47 -17.14 -18.15
N SER A 430 -39.27 -16.86 -17.63
CA SER A 430 -38.04 -16.43 -18.34
C SER A 430 -37.89 -15.03 -19.00
N ALA A 431 -36.70 -14.47 -18.72
CA ALA A 431 -35.78 -13.69 -19.55
C ALA A 431 -36.13 -12.27 -20.06
N HIS A 432 -37.39 -11.86 -20.21
CA HIS A 432 -37.71 -10.51 -20.73
C HIS A 432 -38.10 -9.46 -19.67
N LEU A 433 -38.08 -9.84 -18.40
CA LEU A 433 -38.50 -8.99 -17.27
C LEU A 433 -37.46 -7.90 -16.90
N ALA A 434 -36.20 -8.08 -17.29
CA ALA A 434 -35.12 -7.14 -16.93
C ALA A 434 -35.20 -5.79 -17.69
N THR A 435 -35.87 -5.75 -18.85
CA THR A 435 -36.01 -4.56 -19.68
C THR A 435 -37.39 -3.91 -19.63
N SER A 436 -38.35 -4.50 -18.90
CA SER A 436 -39.74 -4.00 -18.86
C SER A 436 -40.37 -4.13 -17.47
N GLY A 437 -39.62 -3.80 -16.43
CA GLY A 437 -40.07 -3.89 -15.04
C GLY A 437 -41.37 -3.11 -14.77
N GLU A 438 -41.54 -1.94 -15.37
CA GLU A 438 -42.71 -1.08 -15.10
C GLU A 438 -44.05 -1.71 -15.52
N ALA A 439 -44.10 -2.34 -16.70
CA ALA A 439 -45.31 -2.96 -17.22
C ALA A 439 -45.73 -4.19 -16.40
N VAL A 440 -44.76 -4.95 -15.90
CA VAL A 440 -45.00 -6.18 -15.15
C VAL A 440 -45.60 -5.88 -13.79
N ILE A 441 -45.13 -4.82 -13.12
CA ILE A 441 -45.69 -4.40 -11.84
C ILE A 441 -47.07 -3.76 -12.00
N PHE A 442 -47.33 -3.01 -13.08
CA PHE A 442 -48.69 -2.56 -13.40
C PHE A 442 -49.66 -3.75 -13.54
N VAL A 443 -49.25 -4.78 -14.26
CA VAL A 443 -50.04 -6.01 -14.46
C VAL A 443 -50.22 -6.78 -13.14
N LEU A 444 -49.17 -6.94 -12.34
CA LEU A 444 -49.25 -7.60 -11.03
C LEU A 444 -50.17 -6.84 -10.06
N GLY A 445 -50.06 -5.51 -10.01
CA GLY A 445 -50.94 -4.66 -9.20
C GLY A 445 -52.40 -4.78 -9.63
N ALA A 446 -52.65 -4.80 -10.95
CA ALA A 446 -53.99 -5.03 -11.50
C ALA A 446 -54.53 -6.43 -11.14
N ILE A 447 -53.72 -7.49 -11.26
CA ILE A 447 -54.09 -8.87 -10.92
C ILE A 447 -54.39 -9.02 -9.42
N ALA A 448 -53.52 -8.50 -8.55
CA ALA A 448 -53.70 -8.55 -7.10
C ALA A 448 -55.00 -7.82 -6.66
N ALA A 449 -55.31 -6.68 -7.26
CA ALA A 449 -56.54 -5.94 -7.00
C ALA A 449 -57.79 -6.67 -7.54
N LEU A 450 -57.70 -7.26 -8.74
CA LEU A 450 -58.79 -7.97 -9.39
C LEU A 450 -59.16 -9.29 -8.68
N LEU A 451 -58.17 -10.13 -8.39
CA LEU A 451 -58.38 -11.49 -7.90
C LEU A 451 -58.22 -11.64 -6.38
N GLY A 452 -57.62 -10.65 -5.71
CA GLY A 452 -57.23 -10.72 -4.30
C GLY A 452 -55.90 -11.44 -4.10
N VAL A 453 -55.17 -11.08 -3.03
CA VAL A 453 -53.80 -11.57 -2.75
C VAL A 453 -53.74 -13.10 -2.58
N GLY A 454 -54.85 -13.75 -2.21
CA GLY A 454 -54.93 -15.20 -2.02
C GLY A 454 -54.76 -16.05 -3.28
N VAL A 455 -54.89 -15.48 -4.48
CA VAL A 455 -54.58 -16.20 -5.74
C VAL A 455 -53.07 -16.22 -6.04
N LEU A 456 -52.32 -15.31 -5.42
CA LEU A 456 -50.86 -15.20 -5.58
C LEU A 456 -50.09 -15.87 -4.42
N LEU A 457 -50.79 -16.27 -3.36
CA LEU A 457 -50.22 -16.99 -2.22
C LEU A 457 -50.60 -18.48 -2.33
N PRO A 458 -49.68 -19.42 -2.01
CA PRO A 458 -50.01 -20.84 -2.01
C PRO A 458 -51.12 -21.11 -0.99
N ALA A 459 -52.08 -21.95 -1.37
CA ALA A 459 -53.05 -22.49 -0.43
C ALA A 459 -52.29 -23.24 0.68
N GLY A 460 -52.17 -22.62 1.85
CA GLY A 460 -51.69 -23.30 3.04
C GLY A 460 -52.63 -24.45 3.33
N GLY A 461 -52.14 -25.68 3.19
CA GLY A 461 -52.87 -26.90 3.50
C GLY A 461 -53.41 -26.82 4.92
N SER A 462 -54.71 -26.64 5.04
CA SER A 462 -55.44 -26.89 6.27
C SER A 462 -56.05 -28.28 6.13
N ASP A 463 -55.24 -29.29 6.45
CA ASP A 463 -55.77 -30.61 6.80
C ASP A 463 -56.59 -30.43 8.08
N LYS A 464 -57.91 -30.37 7.91
CA LYS A 464 -58.84 -30.62 9.00
C LYS A 464 -59.09 -32.12 9.00
N GLY A 465 -58.45 -32.80 9.94
CA GLY A 465 -58.75 -34.19 10.25
C GLY A 465 -60.23 -34.38 10.61
N VAL A 466 -60.83 -35.39 10.00
CA VAL A 466 -61.97 -36.16 10.50
C VAL A 466 -61.55 -37.61 10.47
#